data_AF-A0A4Y9TI29-F1
#
_entry.id   AF-A0A4Y9TI29-F1
#
_cell.length_a   1.000
_cell.length_b   1.000
_cell.length_c   1.000
_cell.angle_alpha   90.00
_cell.angle_beta   90.00
_cell.angle_gamma   90.00
#
_symmetry.space_group_name_H-M   'P 1'
#
loop_
_entity.id
_entity.type
_entity.pdbx_description
1 polymer ?
#
loop_
_entity_poly.entity_id
_entity_poly.type
_entity_poly.pdbx_seq_one_letter_code
_entity_poly.pdbx_strand_id
1 'polypeptide(L)' 'MDIHFLSHEEVCTLTGAKTKAGQVQVLKRNGIRHTIKRSGWPCVIANALTGEPVAASTEKPKWQPRLVS' A
#
# COMPACT_ATOMS: atom_id res chain seq x y z
N MET A 1 7.65 12.81 6.27
CA MET A 1 7.55 11.34 6.41
C MET A 1 7.60 10.78 5.00
N ASP A 2 8.72 10.17 4.62
CA ASP A 2 8.88 9.63 3.28
C ASP A 2 8.18 8.27 3.17
N ILE A 3 7.33 8.10 2.17
CA ILE A 3 6.62 6.84 1.93
C ILE A 3 7.53 5.93 1.11
N HIS A 4 8.03 4.87 1.74
CA HIS A 4 8.88 3.89 1.07
C HIS A 4 8.04 2.74 0.49
N PHE A 5 8.14 2.53 -0.83
CA PHE A 5 7.47 1.45 -1.53
C PHE A 5 8.44 0.33 -1.83
N LEU A 6 8.01 -0.91 -1.65
CA LEU A 6 8.78 -2.08 -2.06
C LEU A 6 8.90 -2.13 -3.59
N SER A 7 10.08 -2.52 -4.05
CA SER A 7 10.39 -2.89 -5.41
C SER A 7 9.64 -4.18 -5.81
N HIS A 8 9.62 -4.46 -7.11
CA HIS A 8 9.01 -5.68 -7.61
C HIS A 8 9.70 -6.96 -7.10
N GLU A 9 11.03 -6.93 -6.99
CA GLU A 9 11.82 -8.07 -6.52
C GLU A 9 11.55 -8.35 -5.04
N GLU A 10 11.48 -7.31 -4.21
CA GLU A 10 11.11 -7.46 -2.80
C GLU A 10 9.71 -8.03 -2.63
N VAL A 11 8.74 -7.61 -3.46
CA VAL A 11 7.39 -8.19 -3.45
C VAL A 11 7.40 -9.66 -3.90
N CYS A 12 8.23 -10.03 -4.88
CA CYS A 12 8.41 -11.43 -5.27
C CYS A 12 8.97 -12.27 -4.11
N THR A 13 10.00 -11.76 -3.42
CA THR A 13 10.62 -12.43 -2.27
C THR A 13 9.63 -12.55 -1.11
N LEU A 14 8.93 -11.47 -0.76
CA LEU A 14 7.93 -11.42 0.31
C LEU A 14 6.81 -12.43 0.09
N THR A 15 6.36 -12.59 -1.14
CA THR A 15 5.21 -13.45 -1.47
C THR A 15 5.60 -14.88 -1.88
N GLY A 16 6.88 -15.10 -2.21
CA GLY A 16 7.34 -16.33 -2.88
C GLY A 16 6.74 -16.55 -4.27
N ALA A 17 6.00 -15.57 -4.81
CA ALA A 17 5.25 -15.70 -6.06
C ALA A 17 5.78 -14.72 -7.10
N LYS A 18 6.03 -15.22 -8.32
CA LYS A 18 6.43 -14.41 -9.48
C LYS A 18 5.27 -14.08 -10.41
N THR A 19 4.04 -14.49 -10.05
CA THR A 19 2.83 -14.19 -10.80
C THR A 19 1.97 -13.18 -10.05
N LYS A 20 1.35 -12.24 -10.76
CA LYS A 20 0.44 -11.24 -10.17
C LYS A 20 -0.64 -11.88 -9.30
N ALA A 21 -1.30 -12.92 -9.79
CA ALA A 21 -2.36 -13.60 -9.07
C ALA A 21 -1.85 -14.21 -7.75
N GLY A 22 -0.69 -14.87 -7.79
CA GLY A 22 -0.05 -15.45 -6.61
C GLY A 22 0.33 -14.39 -5.58
N GLN A 23 0.95 -13.30 -6.04
CA GLN A 23 1.33 -12.18 -5.17
C GLN A 23 0.10 -11.58 -4.46
N VAL A 24 -0.96 -11.26 -5.21
CA VAL A 24 -2.19 -10.70 -4.63
C VAL A 24 -2.85 -11.67 -3.65
N GLN A 25 -2.87 -12.96 -3.97
CA GLN A 25 -3.45 -13.98 -3.08
C GLN A 25 -2.70 -14.05 -1.74
N VAL A 26 -1.37 -14.07 -1.77
CA VAL A 26 -0.53 -14.12 -0.56
C VAL A 26 -0.70 -12.85 0.27
N LEU A 27 -0.63 -11.67 -0.37
CA LEU A 27 -0.83 -10.39 0.32
C LEU A 27 -2.20 -10.31 1.01
N LYS A 28 -3.27 -10.75 0.32
CA LYS A 28 -4.62 -10.83 0.90
C LYS A 28 -4.69 -11.80 2.07
N ARG A 29 -4.12 -13.01 1.92
CA ARG A 29 -4.14 -14.04 2.96
C ARG A 29 -3.42 -13.61 4.23
N ASN A 30 -2.33 -12.87 4.08
CA ASN A 30 -1.53 -12.36 5.21
C ASN A 30 -2.05 -11.04 5.77
N GLY A 31 -3.14 -10.47 5.23
CA GLY A 31 -3.68 -9.19 5.68
C GLY A 31 -2.77 -7.98 5.40
N ILE A 32 -1.82 -8.10 4.48
CA ILE A 32 -0.87 -7.03 4.15
C ILE A 32 -1.57 -6.01 3.25
N ARG A 33 -1.62 -4.75 3.71
CA ARG A 33 -2.19 -3.64 2.92
C ARG A 33 -1.38 -3.44 1.64
N HIS A 34 -2.07 -3.46 0.52
CA HIS A 34 -1.47 -3.27 -0.80
C HIS A 34 -2.44 -2.54 -1.73
N THR A 35 -1.87 -1.92 -2.77
CA THR A 35 -2.62 -1.31 -3.86
C THR A 35 -2.16 -1.90 -5.19
N ILE A 36 -2.91 -1.68 -6.27
CA ILE A 36 -2.53 -2.09 -7.62
C ILE A 36 -2.08 -0.84 -8.38
N LYS A 37 -0.83 -0.84 -8.86
CA LYS A 37 -0.29 0.24 -9.71
C LYS A 37 -0.96 0.22 -11.09
N ARG A 38 -0.83 1.31 -11.86
CA ARG A 38 -1.28 1.37 -13.27
C ARG A 38 -0.68 0.26 -14.13
N SER A 39 0.53 -0.22 -13.80
CA SER A 39 1.17 -1.37 -14.47
C SER A 39 0.47 -2.72 -14.21
N GLY A 40 -0.51 -2.77 -13.31
CA GLY A 40 -1.25 -3.98 -12.95
C GLY A 40 -0.59 -4.84 -11.88
N TRP A 41 0.58 -4.45 -11.36
CA TRP A 41 1.29 -5.18 -10.29
C TRP A 41 0.96 -4.63 -8.89
N PRO A 42 1.00 -5.48 -7.84
CA PRO A 42 0.82 -5.04 -6.48
C PRO A 42 1.94 -4.11 -6.02
N CYS A 43 1.56 -3.16 -5.17
CA CYS A 43 2.43 -2.18 -4.53
C CYS A 43 2.22 -2.28 -3.03
N VAL A 44 3.31 -2.40 -2.28
CA VAL A 44 3.31 -2.55 -0.83
C VAL A 44 4.18 -1.44 -0.25
N ILE A 45 3.69 -0.80 0.81
CA ILE A 45 4.46 0.19 1.56
C ILE A 45 5.27 -0.58 2.62
N ALA A 46 6.56 -0.29 2.78
CA ALA A 46 7.41 -1.00 3.73
C ALA A 46 6.85 -0.99 5.16
N ASN A 47 6.28 0.15 5.60
CA ASN A 47 5.61 0.30 6.90
C ASN A 47 4.40 -0.64 7.10
N ALA A 48 3.80 -1.17 6.03
CA ALA A 48 2.71 -2.13 6.16
C ALA A 48 3.18 -3.48 6.74
N LEU A 49 4.49 -3.74 6.76
CA LEU A 49 5.09 -4.98 7.27
C LEU A 49 5.49 -4.90 8.74
N THR A 50 5.89 -3.73 9.22
CA THR A 50 6.43 -3.55 10.59
C THR A 50 5.35 -3.46 11.66
N GLY A 51 4.07 -3.47 11.28
CA GLY A 51 2.95 -3.43 12.21
C GLY A 51 2.79 -2.10 12.94
N GLU A 52 3.65 -1.11 12.67
CA GLU A 52 3.41 0.24 13.16
C GLU A 52 2.10 0.73 12.54
N PRO A 53 1.11 1.15 13.37
CA PRO A 53 -0.05 1.80 12.83
C PRO A 53 0.47 3.01 12.06
N VAL A 54 0.27 3.03 10.73
CA VAL A 54 0.34 4.27 9.97
C VAL A 54 -0.57 5.21 10.72
N ALA A 55 0.01 6.13 11.48
CA ALA A 55 -0.72 7.04 12.34
C ALA A 55 -1.82 7.59 11.46
N ALA A 56 -3.06 7.18 11.74
CA ALA A 56 -4.20 7.69 11.02
C ALA A 56 -4.20 9.17 11.40
N SER A 57 -3.65 10.00 10.52
CA SER A 57 -3.67 11.45 10.68
C SER A 57 -5.14 11.78 10.90
N THR A 58 -5.46 12.14 12.13
CA THR A 58 -6.80 12.27 12.69
C THR A 58 -7.53 13.50 12.18
N GLU A 59 -7.24 13.94 10.96
CA GLU A 59 -7.98 14.99 10.29
C GLU A 59 -8.26 14.56 8.87
N LYS A 60 -9.40 13.91 8.67
CA LYS A 60 -10.07 14.00 7.37
C LYS A 60 -10.32 15.49 7.15
N PRO A 61 -9.73 16.13 6.13
CA PRO A 61 -10.03 17.53 5.87
C PRO A 61 -11.54 17.64 5.64
N LYS A 62 -12.22 18.38 6.53
CA LYS A 62 -13.63 18.72 6.34
C LYS A 62 -13.68 19.58 5.09
N TRP A 63 -14.39 19.13 4.06
CA TRP A 63 -14.56 19.90 2.83
C TRP A 63 -15.06 21.31 3.18
N GLN A 64 -14.35 22.33 2.72
CA GLN A 64 -14.73 23.74 2.87
C GLN A 64 -15.01 24.31 1.46
N PRO A 65 -16.17 24.95 1.25
CA PRO A 65 -16.45 25.61 -0.02
C PRO A 65 -15.48 26.77 -0.23
N ARG A 66 -15.01 26.94 -1.48
CA ARG A 66 -14.29 28.15 -1.89
C ARG A 66 -15.30 29.28 -1.99
N LEU A 67 -15.41 30.11 -0.95
CA LEU A 67 -16.14 31.37 -1.05
C LEU A 67 -15.40 32.25 -2.06
N VAL A 68 -15.98 32.44 -3.24
CA VAL A 68 -15.57 33.49 -4.17
C VAL A 68 -16.40 34.71 -3.82
N SER A 69 -15.79 35.68 -3.15
CA SER A 69 -16.34 37.03 -2.98
C SER A 69 -16.08 37.86 -4.23
#